data_AF-A0A948UWB6-F1
#
_entry.id   AF-A0A948UWB6-F1
#
_cell.length_a   1.000
_cell.length_b   1.000
_cell.length_c   1.000
_cell.angle_alpha   90.00
_cell.angle_beta   90.00
_cell.angle_gamma   90.00
#
_symmetry.space_group_name_H-M   'P 1'
#
loop_
_entity.id
_entity.type
_entity.pdbx_description
1 polymer ?
#
loop_
_entity_poly.entity_id
_entity_poly.type
_entity_poly.pdbx_seq_one_letter_code
_entity_poly.pdbx_strand_id
1 'polypeptide(L)'
;MFKVSNTDNGVKAFLGGFKAEDISAKVQECVDGNCSCDCDPQMMKKIEKIEVLSEENGASITITGDVNADELEPMMKGCLL
;
A
#
# COMPACT_ATOMS: atom_id res chain seq x y z
N MET A 1 -10.69 -7.51 -6.34
CA MET A 1 -10.43 -6.53 -7.44
C MET A 1 -9.46 -5.50 -6.90
N PHE A 2 -8.31 -5.33 -7.54
CA PHE A 2 -7.31 -4.32 -7.16
C PHE A 2 -7.54 -3.04 -7.97
N LYS A 3 -7.54 -1.89 -7.30
CA LYS A 3 -7.56 -0.55 -7.93
C LYS A 3 -6.55 0.32 -7.23
N VAL A 4 -5.88 1.19 -7.97
CA VAL A 4 -4.97 2.17 -7.41
C VAL A 4 -5.16 3.50 -8.14
N SER A 5 -4.98 4.59 -7.42
CA SER A 5 -5.22 5.94 -7.93
C SER A 5 -4.33 6.93 -7.19
N ASN A 6 -3.85 7.94 -7.91
CA ASN A 6 -3.14 9.06 -7.31
C ASN A 6 -4.10 9.91 -6.47
N THR A 7 -3.60 10.42 -5.36
CA THR A 7 -4.23 11.48 -4.57
C THR A 7 -3.41 12.75 -4.68
N ASP A 8 -3.89 13.86 -4.12
CA ASP A 8 -3.15 15.14 -4.17
C ASP A 8 -1.75 15.06 -3.55
N ASN A 9 -1.53 14.15 -2.60
CA ASN A 9 -0.26 13.99 -1.87
C ASN A 9 0.13 12.51 -1.68
N GLY A 10 -0.08 11.67 -2.70
CA GLY A 10 0.32 10.27 -2.66
C GLY A 10 -0.59 9.36 -3.46
N VAL A 11 -0.94 8.21 -2.88
CA VAL A 11 -1.63 7.12 -3.57
C VAL A 11 -2.70 6.50 -2.68
N LYS A 12 -3.83 6.14 -3.28
CA LYS A 12 -4.86 5.33 -2.66
C LYS A 12 -5.09 4.07 -3.47
N ALA A 13 -4.99 2.92 -2.80
CA ALA A 13 -5.31 1.62 -3.37
C ALA A 13 -6.52 1.00 -2.67
N PHE A 14 -7.25 0.18 -3.41
CA PHE A 14 -8.35 -0.63 -2.92
C PHE A 14 -8.12 -2.09 -3.32
N LEU A 15 -8.17 -2.98 -2.35
CA LEU A 15 -8.02 -4.42 -2.49
C LEU A 15 -9.33 -5.09 -2.12
N GLY A 16 -10.18 -5.31 -3.12
CA GLY A 16 -11.44 -6.02 -2.95
C GLY A 16 -11.20 -7.51 -2.72
N GLY A 17 -11.82 -8.08 -1.68
CA GLY A 17 -11.69 -9.48 -1.27
C GLY A 17 -10.59 -9.77 -0.24
N PHE A 18 -9.85 -8.76 0.21
CA PHE A 18 -8.83 -8.87 1.26
C PHE A 18 -9.30 -8.22 2.56
N LYS A 19 -8.90 -8.77 3.71
CA LYS A 19 -9.17 -8.14 5.00
C LYS A 19 -8.12 -7.07 5.29
N ALA A 20 -8.55 -5.96 5.86
CA ALA A 20 -7.64 -4.89 6.27
C ALA A 20 -6.59 -5.35 7.29
N GLU A 21 -6.89 -6.34 8.12
CA GLU A 21 -5.94 -6.90 9.09
C GLU A 21 -4.76 -7.59 8.38
N ASP A 22 -5.03 -8.44 7.38
CA ASP A 22 -4.01 -9.14 6.59
C ASP A 22 -3.12 -8.14 5.82
N ILE A 23 -3.75 -7.10 5.28
CA ILE A 23 -3.06 -6.00 4.59
C ILE A 23 -2.23 -5.18 5.57
N SER A 24 -2.77 -4.84 6.74
CA SER A 24 -2.08 -4.04 7.76
C SER A 24 -0.85 -4.76 8.27
N ALA A 25 -0.92 -6.08 8.49
CA ALA A 25 0.22 -6.88 8.88
C ALA A 25 1.33 -6.82 7.82
N LYS A 26 0.99 -7.02 6.54
CA LYS A 26 1.94 -6.92 5.41
C LYS A 26 2.55 -5.53 5.26
N VAL A 27 1.74 -4.48 5.40
CA VAL A 27 2.20 -3.10 5.37
C VAL A 27 3.14 -2.81 6.53
N GLN A 28 2.81 -3.29 7.73
CA GLN A 28 3.64 -3.11 8.92
C GLN A 28 5.00 -3.81 8.78
N GLU A 29 5.02 -5.05 8.29
CA GLU A 29 6.28 -5.74 7.93
C GLU A 29 7.10 -4.90 6.96
N CYS A 30 6.42 -4.21 6.04
CA CYS A 30 7.06 -3.34 5.08
C CYS A 30 7.72 -2.12 5.71
N VAL A 31 7.00 -1.42 6.60
CA VAL A 31 7.49 -0.27 7.36
C VAL A 31 8.66 -0.65 8.26
N ASP A 32 8.60 -1.84 8.87
CA ASP A 32 9.66 -2.35 9.74
C ASP A 32 10.90 -2.84 8.97
N GLY A 33 10.91 -2.74 7.64
CA GLY A 33 12.02 -3.17 6.79
C GLY A 33 12.12 -4.69 6.63
N ASN A 34 11.14 -5.43 7.15
CA ASN A 34 11.00 -6.88 7.01
C ASN A 34 10.09 -7.25 5.84
N CYS A 35 9.86 -6.32 4.90
CA CYS A 35 9.02 -6.58 3.76
C CYS A 35 9.60 -7.80 3.02
N SER A 36 8.88 -8.92 3.05
CA SER A 36 9.20 -10.08 2.22
C SER A 36 9.03 -9.76 0.73
N CYS A 37 8.42 -8.62 0.44
CA CYS A 37 8.25 -8.00 -0.86
C CYS A 37 9.43 -7.04 -1.11
N ASP A 38 9.90 -6.92 -2.35
CA ASP A 38 10.97 -5.99 -2.78
C ASP A 38 10.56 -4.51 -2.61
N CYS A 39 10.35 -4.08 -1.36
CA CYS A 39 9.94 -2.74 -1.07
C CYS A 39 11.15 -1.84 -1.13
N ASP A 40 11.27 -1.11 -2.24
CA ASP A 40 12.39 -0.23 -2.50
C ASP A 40 12.61 0.72 -1.29
N PRO A 41 13.77 0.64 -0.62
CA PRO A 41 14.07 1.48 0.54
C PRO A 41 14.03 2.98 0.22
N GLN A 42 14.27 3.36 -1.03
CA GLN A 42 14.13 4.74 -1.48
C GLN A 42 12.66 5.15 -1.58
N MET A 43 11.78 4.25 -2.03
CA MET A 43 10.35 4.55 -2.04
C MET A 43 9.79 4.65 -0.62
N MET A 44 10.20 3.77 0.29
CA MET A 44 9.80 3.84 1.70
C MET A 44 10.21 5.16 2.37
N LYS A 45 11.31 5.79 1.93
CA LYS A 45 11.71 7.13 2.39
C LYS A 45 10.83 8.25 1.85
N LYS A 46 10.19 8.07 0.70
CA LYS A 46 9.26 9.05 0.12
C LYS A 46 7.88 8.97 0.78
N ILE A 47 7.57 7.85 1.44
CA ILE A 47 6.31 7.63 2.14
C ILE A 47 6.39 8.27 3.53
N GLU A 48 5.48 9.19 3.82
CA GLU A 48 5.36 9.83 5.12
C GLU A 48 4.38 9.09 6.03
N LYS A 49 3.31 8.53 5.46
CA LYS A 49 2.24 7.87 6.20
C LYS A 49 1.59 6.77 5.38
N ILE A 50 1.26 5.66 6.03
CA ILE A 50 0.41 4.60 5.45
C ILE A 50 -0.77 4.37 6.37
N GLU A 51 -1.98 4.38 5.81
CA GLU A 51 -3.23 4.14 6.51
C GLU A 51 -3.97 2.99 5.83
N VAL A 52 -4.37 1.99 6.60
CA VAL A 52 -5.17 0.88 6.11
C VAL A 52 -6.55 0.97 6.75
N LEU A 53 -7.58 0.95 5.92
CA LEU A 53 -8.98 1.03 6.33
C LEU A 53 -9.73 -0.21 5.85
N SER A 54 -10.56 -0.75 6.75
CA SER A 54 -11.49 -1.83 6.43
C SER A 54 -12.67 -1.28 5.63
N GLU A 55 -12.96 -1.90 4.49
CA GLU A 55 -14.08 -1.57 3.63
C GLU A 55 -15.06 -2.75 3.59
N GLU A 56 -16.35 -2.50 3.33
CA GLU A 56 -17.39 -3.53 3.36
C GLU A 56 -17.09 -4.73 2.44
N ASN A 57 -16.35 -4.49 1.34
CA ASN A 57 -15.98 -5.51 0.35
C ASN A 57 -14.45 -5.70 0.20
N GLY A 58 -13.65 -5.26 1.18
CA GLY A 58 -12.20 -5.40 1.10
C GLY A 58 -11.43 -4.50 2.06
N ALA A 59 -10.30 -4.01 1.60
CA ALA A 59 -9.48 -3.05 2.32
C ALA A 59 -9.08 -1.90 1.40
N SER A 60 -8.98 -0.69 1.95
CA SER A 60 -8.34 0.43 1.29
C SER A 60 -7.04 0.79 1.99
N ILE A 61 -6.02 1.13 1.20
CA ILE A 61 -4.72 1.59 1.66
C ILE A 61 -4.53 2.99 1.13
N THR A 62 -4.24 3.94 2.02
CA THR A 62 -3.88 5.31 1.65
C THR A 62 -2.44 5.54 2.06
N ILE A 63 -1.60 5.88 1.09
CA ILE A 63 -0.19 6.16 1.26
C ILE A 63 -0.02 7.65 0.97
N THR A 64 0.46 8.39 1.95
CA THR A 64 0.78 9.82 1.82
C THR A 64 2.28 9.98 1.70
N GLY A 65 2.73 10.77 0.73
CA GLY A 65 4.14 11.02 0.47
C GLY A 65 4.43 11.43 -0.96
N ASP A 66 5.70 11.57 -1.30
CA ASP A 66 6.19 11.89 -2.65
C ASP A 66 6.22 10.63 -3.54
N VAL A 67 5.05 10.01 -3.72
CA VAL A 67 4.89 8.75 -4.43
C VAL A 67 3.67 8.80 -5.33
N ASN A 68 3.72 8.11 -6.46
CA ASN A 68 2.61 7.97 -7.38
C ASN A 68 2.22 6.49 -7.60
N ALA A 69 1.02 6.32 -8.14
CA ALA A 69 0.38 5.05 -8.37
C ALA A 69 1.15 4.20 -9.38
N ASP A 70 1.81 4.80 -10.38
CA ASP A 70 2.57 4.06 -11.38
C ASP A 70 3.82 3.40 -10.78
N GLU A 71 4.45 4.06 -9.81
CA GLU A 71 5.58 3.50 -9.06
C GLU A 71 5.10 2.47 -8.01
N LEU A 72 4.00 2.76 -7.28
CA LEU A 72 3.50 1.90 -6.20
C LEU A 72 2.71 0.68 -6.69
N GLU A 73 1.98 0.78 -7.80
CA GLU A 73 1.14 -0.29 -8.34
C GLU A 73 1.89 -1.64 -8.49
N PRO A 74 3.03 -1.72 -9.19
CA PRO A 74 3.74 -2.98 -9.36
C PRO A 74 4.22 -3.57 -8.04
N MET A 75 4.61 -2.72 -7.09
CA MET A 75 5.07 -3.16 -5.75
C MET A 75 3.90 -3.70 -4.92
N MET A 76 2.77 -2.99 -4.92
CA MET A 76 1.56 -3.43 -4.24
C MET A 76 1.02 -4.73 -4.84
N LYS A 77 1.06 -4.88 -6.17
CA LYS A 77 0.70 -6.13 -6.83
C LYS A 77 1.65 -7.27 -6.46
N GLY A 78 2.96 -7.04 -6.39
CA GLY A 78 3.92 -8.09 -6.00
C GLY A 78 3.86 -8.47 -4.51
N CYS A 79 3.38 -7.58 -3.65
CA CYS A 79 3.38 -7.76 -2.20
C CYS A 79 2.04 -8.25 -1.62
N LEU A 80 0.93 -7.81 -2.24
CA LEU A 80 -0.43 -7.99 -1.73
C LEU A 80 -1.28 -8.95 -2.58
N LEU A 81 -0.86 -9.30 -3.80
CA LEU A 81 -1.52 -10.28 -4.68
C LEU A 81 -0.59 -11.45 -5.00
#